data_AF-A0A2U2DG56-F1
#
_entry.id   AF-A0A2U2DG56-F1
#
_cell.length_a   1.000
_cell.length_b   1.000
_cell.length_c   1.000
_cell.angle_alpha   90.00
_cell.angle_beta   90.00
_cell.angle_gamma   90.00
#
_symmetry.space_group_name_H-M   'P 1'
#
loop_
_entity.id
_entity.type
_entity.pdbx_description
1 polymer ?
#
loop_
_entity_poly.entity_id
_entity_poly.type
_entity_poly.pdbx_seq_one_letter_code
_entity_poly.pdbx_strand_id
1 'polypeptide(L)'
;MQLKTTIITPNSEKDPNDVIVEEITLPPVETWPEEVKADTAPASPAMSRTREIAKLDFDVSGVVQPFIVIQLVHPFRHPDLGIVKEIRVHRLTVGEIGDLLDNRPTGMPDLFDIYALQTNIPAPVLRGLIDVDGEAVTKVCYDFLPRYFRRVPIDPPAPSSTSPNGEQ
;
A
#
# COMPACT_ATOMS: atom_id res chain seq x y z
N MET A 1 29.39 -21.72 16.72
CA MET A 1 29.20 -20.25 16.61
C MET A 1 28.07 -19.87 17.56
N GLN A 2 28.33 -19.02 18.55
CA GLN A 2 27.30 -18.59 19.52
C GLN A 2 26.47 -17.48 18.90
N LEU A 3 25.14 -17.66 18.88
CA LEU A 3 24.20 -16.65 18.43
C LEU A 3 24.02 -15.63 19.57
N LYS A 4 24.24 -14.35 19.26
CA LYS A 4 23.98 -13.23 20.17
C LYS A 4 22.72 -12.53 19.70
N THR A 5 21.80 -12.26 20.61
CA THR A 5 20.63 -11.42 20.31
C THR A 5 20.55 -10.27 21.29
N THR A 6 19.98 -9.16 20.83
CA THR A 6 19.89 -7.91 21.56
C THR A 6 18.43 -7.67 21.89
N ILE A 7 18.08 -7.63 23.17
CA ILE A 7 16.72 -7.30 23.62
C ILE A 7 16.71 -5.83 24.05
N ILE A 8 15.80 -5.07 23.45
CA ILE A 8 15.59 -3.64 23.66
C ILE A 8 14.31 -3.52 24.48
N THR A 9 14.44 -3.26 25.78
CA THR A 9 13.27 -3.05 26.66
C THR A 9 13.23 -1.57 27.04
N PRO A 10 12.11 -0.86 26.79
CA PRO A 10 11.96 0.52 27.24
C PRO A 10 11.89 0.56 28.76
N ASN A 11 12.77 1.35 29.38
CA ASN A 11 12.94 1.41 30.84
C ASN A 11 12.07 2.49 31.49
N SER A 12 11.44 3.36 30.72
CA SER A 12 10.63 4.46 31.27
C SER A 12 9.36 4.73 30.47
N GLU A 13 8.24 4.89 31.15
CA GLU A 13 6.92 5.15 30.54
C GLU A 13 6.81 6.57 29.96
N LYS A 14 7.78 7.46 30.23
CA LYS A 14 7.75 8.87 29.80
C LYS A 14 8.81 9.28 28.79
N ASP A 15 9.78 8.43 28.47
CA ASP A 15 10.77 8.72 27.43
C ASP A 15 10.96 7.49 26.52
N PRO A 16 10.44 7.53 25.27
CA PRO A 16 10.50 6.40 24.35
C PRO A 16 11.91 6.10 23.84
N ASN A 17 12.93 6.91 24.19
CA ASN A 17 14.34 6.64 23.84
C ASN A 17 15.18 6.13 25.02
N ASP A 18 14.62 6.03 26.24
CA ASP A 18 15.32 5.44 27.38
C ASP A 18 15.19 3.91 27.36
N VAL A 19 16.18 3.26 26.75
CA VAL A 19 16.21 1.81 26.54
C VAL A 19 17.40 1.20 27.26
N ILE A 20 17.14 0.20 28.09
CA ILE A 20 18.20 -0.70 28.60
C ILE A 20 18.40 -1.81 27.57
N VAL A 21 19.64 -1.93 27.11
CA VAL A 21 20.09 -2.98 26.19
C VAL A 21 20.84 -4.02 27.00
N GLU A 22 20.24 -5.20 27.20
CA GLU A 22 20.90 -6.33 27.85
C GLU A 22 21.31 -7.37 26.80
N GLU A 23 22.61 -7.69 26.77
CA GLU A 23 23.19 -8.72 25.91
C GLU A 23 23.09 -10.07 26.63
N ILE A 24 22.18 -10.93 26.16
CA ILE A 24 21.97 -12.26 26.75
C ILE A 24 22.67 -13.29 25.88
N THR A 25 23.54 -14.10 26.49
CA THR A 25 24.14 -15.26 25.82
C THR A 25 23.09 -16.35 25.70
N LEU A 26 22.65 -16.62 24.47
CA LEU A 26 21.75 -17.74 24.19
C LEU A 26 22.48 -19.06 24.50
N PRO A 27 21.84 -19.99 25.24
CA PRO A 27 22.43 -21.29 25.47
C PRO A 27 22.58 -22.05 24.13
N PRO A 28 23.60 -22.92 24.00
CA PRO A 28 23.79 -23.73 22.80
C PRO A 28 22.49 -24.44 22.39
N VAL A 29 22.19 -24.46 21.10
CA VAL A 29 20.92 -24.99 20.56
C VAL A 29 20.66 -26.45 20.96
N GLU A 30 21.70 -27.18 21.38
CA GLU A 30 21.61 -28.55 21.88
C GLU A 30 20.78 -28.68 23.16
N THR A 31 20.74 -27.66 24.04
CA THR A 31 19.99 -27.70 25.31
C THR A 31 18.54 -27.22 25.19
N TRP A 32 18.07 -26.92 23.97
CA TRP A 32 16.71 -26.46 23.76
C TRP A 32 15.74 -27.65 23.78
N PRO A 33 14.55 -27.51 24.41
CA PRO A 33 13.53 -28.55 24.38
C PRO A 33 13.11 -28.83 22.92
N GLU A 34 12.83 -30.10 22.60
CA GLU A 34 12.57 -30.56 21.21
C GLU A 34 11.44 -29.82 20.50
N GLU A 35 10.48 -29.25 21.23
CA GLU A 35 9.42 -28.37 20.69
C GLU A 35 9.95 -27.09 20.03
N VAL A 36 11.17 -26.66 20.35
CA VAL A 36 11.79 -25.43 19.79
C VAL A 36 12.86 -25.76 18.75
N LYS A 37 13.27 -27.03 18.62
CA LYS A 37 14.26 -27.48 17.61
C LYS A 37 13.63 -27.67 16.22
N ALA A 38 12.31 -27.74 16.13
CA ALA A 38 11.59 -27.87 14.88
C ALA A 38 11.20 -26.48 14.33
N ASP A 39 12.17 -25.76 13.77
CA ASP A 39 12.01 -24.94 12.55
C ASP A 39 13.27 -24.12 12.30
N THR A 40 14.33 -24.78 11.83
CA THR A 40 15.32 -24.12 10.98
C THR A 40 15.26 -24.75 9.59
N ALA A 41 14.05 -24.77 9.02
CA ALA A 41 13.93 -24.77 7.57
C ALA A 41 14.29 -23.35 7.10
N PRO A 42 15.04 -23.19 5.98
CA PRO A 42 15.08 -21.89 5.33
C PRO A 42 13.62 -21.48 5.11
N ALA A 43 13.26 -20.27 5.54
CA ALA A 43 11.93 -19.73 5.31
C ALA A 43 11.62 -19.87 3.82
N SER A 44 10.84 -20.89 3.47
CA SER A 44 10.22 -20.97 2.16
C SER A 44 9.52 -19.63 1.98
N PRO A 45 9.68 -18.95 0.84
CA PRO A 45 8.95 -17.73 0.59
C PRO A 45 7.49 -18.06 0.87
N ALA A 46 6.88 -17.34 1.81
CA ALA A 46 5.48 -17.53 2.17
C ALA A 46 4.74 -17.55 0.83
N MET A 47 4.20 -18.70 0.45
CA MET A 47 3.45 -18.82 -0.79
C MET A 47 2.36 -17.77 -0.68
N SER A 48 2.50 -16.70 -1.46
CA SER A 48 1.46 -15.72 -1.67
C SER A 48 0.26 -16.55 -2.07
N ARG A 49 -0.69 -16.74 -1.14
CA ARG A 49 -1.92 -17.45 -1.43
C ARG A 49 -2.69 -16.54 -2.36
N THR A 50 -2.41 -16.63 -3.66
CA THR A 50 -3.24 -16.02 -4.70
C THR A 50 -4.64 -16.54 -4.44
N ARG A 51 -5.49 -15.68 -3.89
CA ARG A 51 -6.88 -16.05 -3.62
C ARG A 51 -7.55 -16.17 -4.98
N GLU A 52 -8.37 -17.19 -5.16
CA GLU A 52 -9.09 -17.34 -6.42
C GLU A 52 -10.16 -16.24 -6.50
N ILE A 53 -9.87 -15.17 -7.26
CA ILE A 53 -10.80 -14.07 -7.48
C ILE A 53 -11.71 -14.46 -8.65
N ALA A 54 -12.99 -14.69 -8.34
CA ALA A 54 -14.00 -14.94 -9.36
C ALA A 54 -14.18 -13.70 -10.25
N LYS A 55 -14.14 -13.89 -11.58
CA LYS A 55 -14.49 -12.84 -12.54
C LYS A 55 -15.99 -12.64 -12.55
N LEU A 56 -16.43 -11.53 -11.97
CA LEU A 56 -17.82 -11.13 -11.93
C LEU A 56 -18.12 -10.26 -13.16
N ASP A 57 -19.17 -10.61 -13.90
CA ASP A 57 -19.75 -9.74 -14.92
C ASP A 57 -20.84 -8.90 -14.24
N PHE A 58 -20.59 -7.59 -14.11
CA PHE A 58 -21.53 -6.69 -13.45
C PHE A 58 -22.53 -6.16 -14.46
N ASP A 59 -23.82 -6.42 -14.25
CA ASP A 59 -24.88 -5.81 -15.04
C ASP A 59 -24.92 -4.30 -14.77
N VAL A 60 -24.43 -3.53 -15.75
CA VAL A 60 -24.29 -2.06 -15.66
C VAL A 60 -25.55 -1.31 -16.09
N SER A 61 -26.68 -2.00 -16.28
CA SER A 61 -27.89 -1.42 -16.88
C SER A 61 -28.56 -0.32 -16.04
N GLY A 62 -28.14 -0.10 -14.78
CA GLY A 62 -28.69 0.92 -13.89
C GLY A 62 -27.72 1.63 -12.94
N VAL A 63 -26.40 1.44 -13.08
CA VAL A 63 -25.38 2.00 -12.15
C VAL A 63 -24.22 2.63 -12.93
N VAL A 64 -23.50 3.55 -12.28
CA VAL A 64 -22.23 4.12 -12.77
C VAL A 64 -21.29 3.00 -13.23
N GLN A 65 -20.74 3.13 -14.44
CA GLN A 65 -19.84 2.13 -14.99
C GLN A 65 -18.64 1.88 -14.05
N PRO A 66 -18.24 0.61 -13.83
CA PRO A 66 -17.10 0.29 -12.98
C PRO A 66 -15.76 0.64 -13.62
N PHE A 67 -15.78 1.23 -14.82
CA PHE A 67 -14.61 1.69 -15.53
C PHE A 67 -14.85 3.03 -16.22
N ILE A 68 -13.76 3.77 -16.45
CA ILE A 68 -13.72 5.01 -17.22
C ILE A 68 -12.61 4.88 -18.26
N VAL A 69 -12.87 5.30 -19.49
CA VAL A 69 -11.88 5.34 -20.56
C VAL A 69 -11.39 6.77 -20.73
N ILE A 70 -10.08 6.95 -20.69
CA ILE A 70 -9.41 8.23 -20.85
C ILE A 70 -8.67 8.21 -22.18
N GLN A 71 -8.98 9.16 -23.06
CA GLN A 71 -8.25 9.35 -24.30
C GLN A 71 -6.99 10.15 -24.04
N LEU A 72 -5.85 9.62 -24.46
CA LEU A 72 -4.56 10.31 -24.32
C LEU A 72 -4.45 11.42 -25.35
N VAL A 73 -4.06 12.60 -24.90
CA VAL A 73 -3.70 13.72 -25.77
C VAL A 73 -2.40 13.42 -26.50
N HIS A 74 -1.47 12.73 -25.83
CA HIS A 74 -0.19 12.31 -26.39
C HIS A 74 -0.07 10.79 -26.41
N PRO A 75 -0.52 10.14 -27.49
CA PRO A 75 -0.29 8.72 -27.69
C PRO A 75 1.19 8.39 -27.69
N PHE A 76 1.57 7.32 -26.99
CA PHE A 76 2.96 6.88 -26.89
C PHE A 76 3.12 5.44 -27.38
N ARG A 77 4.37 5.07 -27.67
CA ARG A 77 4.74 3.70 -28.04
C ARG A 77 5.57 3.09 -26.93
N HIS A 78 5.08 2.00 -26.36
CA HIS A 78 5.79 1.19 -25.39
C HIS A 78 6.27 -0.11 -26.06
N PRO A 79 7.45 -0.65 -25.70
CA PRO A 79 7.92 -1.93 -26.23
C PRO A 79 6.91 -3.07 -26.01
N ASP A 80 6.31 -3.14 -24.81
CA ASP A 80 5.41 -4.25 -24.44
C ASP A 80 3.91 -3.96 -24.69
N LEU A 81 3.49 -2.70 -24.65
CA LEU A 81 2.07 -2.32 -24.77
C LEU A 81 1.70 -1.82 -26.19
N GLY A 82 2.69 -1.69 -27.08
CA GLY A 82 2.48 -1.16 -28.42
C GLY A 82 2.13 0.34 -28.40
N ILE A 83 1.25 0.75 -29.33
CA ILE A 83 0.80 2.15 -29.41
C ILE A 83 -0.42 2.32 -28.50
N VAL A 84 -0.24 3.08 -27.43
CA VAL A 84 -1.30 3.37 -26.46
C VAL A 84 -1.91 4.72 -26.79
N LYS A 85 -3.22 4.73 -27.07
CA LYS A 85 -4.01 5.94 -27.35
C LYS A 85 -5.07 6.21 -26.29
N GLU A 86 -5.48 5.16 -25.58
CA GLU A 86 -6.49 5.23 -24.52
C GLU A 86 -6.02 4.43 -23.32
N ILE A 87 -6.39 4.88 -22.12
CA ILE A 87 -6.16 4.16 -20.87
C ILE A 87 -7.51 3.89 -20.23
N ARG A 88 -7.75 2.63 -19.85
CA ARG A 88 -8.98 2.22 -19.17
C ARG A 88 -8.69 2.09 -17.68
N VAL A 89 -9.37 2.89 -16.88
CA VAL A 89 -9.29 2.81 -15.43
C VAL A 89 -10.51 2.05 -14.92
N HIS A 90 -10.30 1.00 -14.13
CA HIS A 90 -11.39 0.24 -13.52
C HIS A 90 -11.31 0.29 -11.99
N ARG A 91 -12.45 0.11 -11.34
CA ARG A 91 -12.52 -0.08 -9.89
C ARG A 91 -11.96 -1.44 -9.52
N LEU A 92 -11.09 -1.47 -8.51
CA LEU A 92 -10.59 -2.71 -7.95
C LEU A 92 -11.70 -3.43 -7.19
N THR A 93 -11.77 -4.74 -7.39
CA THR A 93 -12.60 -5.65 -6.61
C THR A 93 -12.05 -5.81 -5.19
N VAL A 94 -12.89 -6.28 -4.27
CA VAL A 94 -12.47 -6.56 -2.88
C VAL A 94 -11.35 -7.61 -2.84
N GLY A 95 -11.37 -8.56 -3.77
CA GLY A 95 -10.31 -9.58 -3.92
C GLY A 95 -8.97 -8.95 -4.28
N GLU A 96 -8.94 -8.08 -5.29
CA GLU A 96 -7.71 -7.41 -5.75
C GLU A 96 -7.13 -6.49 -4.69
N ILE A 97 -7.99 -5.81 -3.92
CA ILE A 97 -7.56 -5.01 -2.77
C ILE A 97 -6.99 -5.91 -1.66
N GLY A 98 -7.62 -7.06 -1.42
CA GLY A 98 -7.12 -8.06 -0.47
C GLY A 98 -5.73 -8.56 -0.85
N ASP A 99 -5.54 -8.94 -2.11
CA ASP A 99 -4.25 -9.40 -2.63
C ASP A 99 -3.17 -8.29 -2.56
N LEU A 100 -3.54 -7.03 -2.83
CA LEU A 100 -2.62 -5.90 -2.67
C LEU A 100 -2.18 -5.72 -1.21
N LEU A 101 -3.10 -5.88 -0.25
CA LEU A 101 -2.81 -5.75 1.18
C LEU A 101 -1.98 -6.92 1.71
N ASP A 102 -2.21 -8.14 1.20
CA ASP A 102 -1.49 -9.35 1.61
C ASP A 102 -0.06 -9.40 1.05
N ASN A 103 0.15 -8.92 -0.18
CA ASN A 103 1.46 -8.92 -0.85
C ASN A 103 2.26 -7.63 -0.61
N ARG A 104 1.84 -6.78 0.34
CA ARG A 104 2.51 -5.50 0.58
C ARG A 104 3.95 -5.73 1.09
N PRO A 105 4.95 -5.02 0.54
CA PRO A 105 6.21 -4.84 1.26
C PRO A 105 5.92 -4.12 2.59
N THR A 106 6.84 -4.21 3.57
CA THR A 106 6.64 -3.69 4.95
C THR A 106 6.31 -2.18 5.05
N GLY A 107 6.29 -1.44 3.92
CA GLY A 107 5.79 -0.07 3.79
C GLY A 107 4.32 0.05 3.37
N MET A 108 3.88 1.30 3.13
CA MET A 108 2.60 1.60 2.48
C MET A 108 2.79 1.40 0.96
N PRO A 109 1.86 0.73 0.24
CA PRO A 109 1.98 0.60 -1.21
C PRO A 109 2.06 1.97 -1.87
N ASP A 110 2.91 2.12 -2.88
CA ASP A 110 2.93 3.35 -3.66
C ASP A 110 1.58 3.49 -4.38
N LEU A 111 1.06 4.72 -4.46
CA LEU A 111 -0.19 5.02 -5.15
C LEU A 111 -0.16 4.55 -6.61
N PHE A 112 1.01 4.64 -7.25
CA PHE A 112 1.20 4.18 -8.62
C PHE A 112 1.11 2.65 -8.78
N ASP A 113 1.39 1.87 -7.73
CA ASP A 113 1.18 0.42 -7.78
C ASP A 113 -0.31 0.09 -7.76
N ILE A 114 -1.10 0.87 -7.00
CA ILE A 114 -2.55 0.77 -7.00
C ILE A 114 -3.12 1.20 -8.36
N TYR A 115 -2.59 2.28 -8.93
CA TYR A 115 -3.01 2.75 -10.26
C TYR A 115 -2.63 1.77 -11.36
N ALA A 116 -1.52 1.06 -11.21
CA ALA A 116 -1.13 0.01 -12.13
C ALA A 116 -2.16 -1.13 -12.14
N LEU A 117 -2.63 -1.55 -10.97
CA LEU A 117 -3.73 -2.52 -10.87
C LEU A 117 -5.00 -1.96 -11.52
N GLN A 118 -5.37 -0.71 -11.24
CA GLN A 118 -6.57 -0.07 -11.81
C GLN A 118 -6.52 0.13 -13.33
N THR A 119 -5.34 0.16 -13.94
CA THR A 119 -5.20 0.46 -15.38
C THR A 119 -4.69 -0.72 -16.20
N ASN A 120 -4.19 -1.77 -15.53
CA ASN A 120 -3.36 -2.82 -16.14
C ASN A 120 -2.13 -2.28 -16.88
N ILE A 121 -1.66 -1.07 -16.51
CA ILE A 121 -0.45 -0.45 -17.08
C ILE A 121 0.61 -0.43 -15.99
N PRO A 122 1.86 -0.84 -16.26
CA PRO A 122 2.89 -0.84 -15.24
C PRO A 122 3.11 0.55 -14.63
N ALA A 123 3.30 0.60 -13.31
CA ALA A 123 3.62 1.81 -12.56
C ALA A 123 4.73 2.68 -13.19
N PRO A 124 5.87 2.14 -13.70
CA PRO A 124 6.88 2.98 -14.36
C PRO A 124 6.38 3.67 -15.63
N VAL A 125 5.45 3.06 -16.37
CA VAL A 125 4.85 3.65 -17.58
C VAL A 125 3.91 4.79 -17.19
N LEU A 126 3.09 4.60 -16.15
CA LEU A 126 2.19 5.63 -15.63
C LEU A 126 2.96 6.87 -15.14
N ARG A 127 4.14 6.68 -14.51
CA ARG A 127 5.01 7.78 -14.09
C ARG A 127 5.71 8.50 -15.25
N GLY A 128 5.80 7.85 -16.42
CA GLY A 128 6.40 8.40 -17.63
C GLY A 128 5.42 9.14 -18.55
N LEU A 129 4.13 9.21 -18.20
CA LEU A 129 3.15 9.98 -18.96
C LEU A 129 3.47 11.48 -18.92
N ILE A 130 3.16 12.18 -20.02
CA ILE A 130 3.21 13.65 -20.07
C ILE A 130 2.26 14.22 -19.03
N ASP A 131 2.61 15.38 -18.45
CA ASP A 131 1.90 16.04 -17.35
C ASP A 131 0.37 16.07 -17.53
N VAL A 132 -0.12 16.50 -18.69
CA VAL A 132 -1.57 16.59 -18.99
C VAL A 132 -2.26 15.22 -18.92
N ASP A 133 -1.64 14.19 -19.49
CA ASP A 133 -2.18 12.84 -19.52
C ASP A 133 -2.03 12.15 -18.16
N GLY A 134 -0.91 12.39 -17.48
CA GLY A 134 -0.65 11.91 -16.12
C GLY A 134 -1.64 12.47 -15.11
N GLU A 135 -1.94 13.77 -15.17
CA GLU A 135 -2.94 14.41 -14.31
C GLU A 135 -4.35 13.84 -14.59
N ALA A 136 -4.74 13.70 -15.86
CA ALA A 136 -6.02 13.13 -16.23
C ALA A 136 -6.21 11.71 -15.70
N VAL A 137 -5.19 10.84 -15.86
CA VAL A 137 -5.22 9.46 -15.38
C VAL A 137 -5.25 9.39 -13.85
N THR A 138 -4.35 10.09 -13.17
CA THR A 138 -4.25 10.06 -11.71
C THR A 138 -5.50 10.60 -11.03
N LYS A 139 -6.14 11.62 -11.58
CA LYS A 139 -7.42 12.14 -11.08
C LYS A 139 -8.53 11.10 -11.09
N VAL A 140 -8.67 10.36 -12.21
CA VAL A 140 -9.68 9.30 -12.34
C VAL A 140 -9.34 8.12 -11.44
N CYS A 141 -8.08 7.70 -11.42
CA CYS A 141 -7.59 6.66 -10.52
C CYS A 141 -7.86 7.00 -9.05
N TYR A 142 -7.62 8.25 -8.64
CA TYR A 142 -7.89 8.74 -7.29
C TYR A 142 -9.38 8.67 -6.93
N ASP A 143 -10.28 8.99 -7.85
CA ASP A 143 -11.73 8.86 -7.61
C ASP A 143 -12.19 7.40 -7.47
N PHE A 144 -11.44 6.47 -8.06
CA PHE A 144 -11.67 5.03 -7.88
C PHE A 144 -10.90 4.38 -6.72
N LEU A 145 -10.06 5.14 -6.01
CA LEU A 145 -9.40 4.61 -4.82
C LEU A 145 -10.45 4.29 -3.74
N PRO A 146 -10.34 3.12 -3.08
CA PRO A 146 -11.09 2.86 -1.86
C PRO A 146 -10.85 3.96 -0.82
N ARG A 147 -11.88 4.31 -0.04
CA ARG A 147 -11.79 5.39 0.98
C ARG A 147 -10.61 5.23 1.92
N TYR A 148 -10.22 4.00 2.24
CA TYR A 148 -9.07 3.68 3.07
C TYR A 148 -7.74 4.24 2.54
N PHE A 149 -7.57 4.29 1.21
CA PHE A 149 -6.35 4.80 0.56
C PHE A 149 -6.42 6.30 0.22
N ARG A 150 -7.60 6.92 0.31
CA ARG A 150 -7.72 8.37 0.13
C ARG A 150 -7.22 9.03 1.40
N ARG A 151 -6.11 9.75 1.31
CA ARG A 151 -5.67 10.64 2.38
C ARG A 151 -6.71 11.75 2.48
N VAL A 152 -7.57 11.69 3.50
CA VAL A 152 -8.47 12.79 3.84
C VAL A 152 -7.59 13.99 4.18
N PRO A 153 -7.79 15.16 3.56
CA PRO A 153 -7.20 16.38 4.08
C PRO A 153 -7.68 16.52 5.52
N ILE A 154 -6.75 16.44 6.47
CA ILE A 154 -7.05 16.82 7.85
C ILE A 154 -7.32 18.32 7.75
N ASP A 155 -8.60 18.72 7.81
CA ASP A 155 -8.92 20.13 7.97
C ASP A 155 -8.12 20.62 9.18
N PRO A 156 -7.29 21.67 9.05
CA PRO A 156 -6.64 22.24 10.23
C PRO A 156 -7.74 22.59 11.23
N PRO A 157 -7.55 22.29 12.53
CA PRO A 157 -8.54 22.66 13.53
C PRO A 157 -8.83 24.15 13.38
N ALA A 158 -10.11 24.48 13.21
CA ALA A 158 -10.56 25.85 13.05
C ALA A 158 -9.87 26.74 14.10
N PRO A 159 -9.35 27.93 13.73
CA PRO A 159 -8.68 28.80 14.68
C PRO A 159 -9.67 29.06 15.83
N SER A 160 -9.26 28.66 17.02
CA SER A 160 -10.04 28.86 18.23
C SER A 160 -10.35 30.34 18.33
N SER A 161 -11.62 30.71 18.23
CA SER A 161 -12.09 32.07 18.48
C SER A 161 -11.74 32.44 19.91
N THR A 162 -10.56 33.02 20.10
CA THR A 162 -10.24 33.83 21.27
C THR A 162 -11.13 35.06 21.18
N SER A 163 -12.26 35.03 21.89
CA SER A 163 -13.04 36.24 22.14
C SER A 163 -12.18 37.25 22.89
N PRO A 164 -11.99 38.48 22.38
CA PRO A 164 -11.51 39.59 23.18
C PRO A 164 -12.74 40.25 23.80
N ASN A 165 -12.85 40.23 25.13
CA ASN A 165 -13.58 41.23 25.89
C ASN A 165 -12.97 41.21 27.30
N GLY A 166 -12.23 42.22 27.76
CA GLY A 166 -12.44 43.65 27.54
C GLY A 166 -13.29 44.19 28.70
N GLU A 167 -12.58 44.70 29.70
CA GLU A 167 -12.97 45.69 30.72
C GLU A 167 -14.47 46.04 30.88
N GLN A 168 -15.00 45.76 32.08
CA GLN A 168 -15.37 46.77 33.09
C GLN A 168 -15.81 46.13 34.41
#